data_AF-A0A0J9GXB1-F1
#
_entry.id   AF-A0A0J9GXB1-F1
#
_cell.length_a   1.000
_cell.length_b   1.000
_cell.length_c   1.000
_cell.angle_alpha   90.00
_cell.angle_beta   90.00
_cell.angle_gamma   90.00
#
_symmetry.space_group_name_H-M   'P 1'
#
loop_
_entity.id
_entity.type
_entity.pdbx_description
1 polymer ?
#
loop_
_entity_poly.entity_id
_entity_poly.type
_entity_poly.pdbx_seq_one_letter_code
_entity_poly.pdbx_strand_id
1 'polypeptide(L)' 'MTHDDCLTVARAELQLARQLIQDEIRAYPTPISGCDAQFNHLIGLRGSVAEALRALEAPRFVATPRTPAPGAGIESR' A
#
# COMPACT_ATOMS: atom_id res chain seq x y z
N MET A 1 14.45 -10.43 14.37
CA MET A 1 13.47 -10.17 13.31
C MET A 1 12.15 -9.79 13.98
N THR A 2 11.80 -8.52 13.89
CA THR A 2 10.59 -7.93 14.45
C THR A 2 9.50 -7.82 13.37
N HIS A 3 8.27 -7.49 13.75
CA HIS A 3 7.22 -7.24 12.77
C HIS A 3 7.50 -5.98 11.93
N ASP A 4 8.16 -4.97 12.50
CA ASP A 4 8.60 -3.77 11.76
C ASP A 4 9.67 -4.09 10.70
N ASP A 5 10.57 -5.03 10.98
CA ASP A 5 11.54 -5.53 9.99
C ASP A 5 10.79 -6.17 8.80
N CYS A 6 9.80 -7.02 9.09
CA CYS A 6 8.98 -7.66 8.05
C CYS A 6 8.21 -6.64 7.20
N LEU A 7 7.67 -5.59 7.81
CA LEU A 7 6.96 -4.53 7.09
C LEU A 7 7.90 -3.68 6.22
N THR A 8 9.14 -3.46 6.68
CA THR A 8 10.18 -2.80 5.90
C THR A 8 10.55 -3.61 4.67
N VAL A 9 10.73 -4.92 4.81
CA VAL A 9 10.99 -5.83 3.69
C VAL A 9 9.80 -5.85 2.73
N ALA A 10 8.57 -6.02 3.23
CA ALA A 10 7.37 -6.04 2.39
C ALA A 10 7.23 -4.78 1.53
N ARG A 11 7.50 -3.60 2.11
CA ARG A 11 7.51 -2.33 1.37
C ARG A 11 8.59 -2.31 0.28
N ALA A 12 9.80 -2.76 0.58
CA ALA A 12 10.89 -2.79 -0.39
C ALA A 12 10.56 -3.71 -1.58
N GLU A 13 10.04 -4.91 -1.31
CA GLU A 13 9.64 -5.87 -2.34
C GLU A 13 8.48 -5.36 -3.19
N LEU A 14 7.49 -4.70 -2.60
CA LEU A 14 6.40 -4.06 -3.35
C LEU A 14 6.91 -2.90 -4.24
N GLN A 15 7.87 -2.12 -3.76
CA GLN A 15 8.49 -1.06 -4.56
C GLN A 15 9.27 -1.64 -5.75
N LEU A 16 10.01 -2.74 -5.53
CA LEU A 16 10.72 -3.46 -6.59
C LEU A 16 9.73 -4.04 -7.62
N ALA A 17 8.67 -4.71 -7.17
CA ALA A 17 7.63 -5.26 -8.05
C ALA A 17 6.99 -4.15 -8.92
N ARG A 18 6.68 -2.99 -8.34
CA ARG A 18 6.16 -1.84 -9.09
C ARG A 18 7.12 -1.39 -10.20
N GLN A 19 8.42 -1.36 -9.90
CA GLN A 19 9.44 -0.96 -10.88
C GLN A 19 9.54 -1.97 -12.02
N LEU A 20 9.58 -3.27 -11.71
CA LEU A 20 9.63 -4.34 -12.71
C LEU A 20 8.42 -4.30 -13.64
N ILE A 21 7.21 -4.19 -13.09
CA ILE A 21 5.98 -4.06 -13.88
C ILE A 21 6.02 -2.83 -14.79
N GLN A 22 6.52 -1.70 -14.28
CA GLN A 22 6.65 -0.46 -15.06
C GLN A 22 7.62 -0.64 -16.23
N ASP A 23 8.72 -1.37 -16.03
CA ASP A 23 9.70 -1.64 -17.07
C ASP A 23 9.17 -2.63 -18.10
N GLU A 24 8.40 -3.64 -17.70
CA GLU A 24 7.66 -4.53 -18.62
C GLU A 24 6.65 -3.76 -19.48
N ILE A 25 5.88 -2.85 -18.88
CA ILE A 25 4.94 -1.99 -19.61
C ILE A 25 5.68 -1.11 -20.64
N ARG A 26 6.86 -0.58 -20.28
CA ARG A 26 7.68 0.26 -21.17
C ARG A 26 8.30 -0.53 -22.31
N ALA A 27 8.71 -1.77 -22.06
CA ALA A 27 9.30 -2.66 -23.05
C ALA A 27 8.25 -3.33 -23.94
N TYR A 28 6.95 -3.15 -23.66
CA TYR A 28 5.88 -3.81 -24.37
C TYR A 28 5.80 -3.37 -25.84
N PRO A 29 5.72 -4.30 -26.80
CA PRO A 29 5.71 -3.97 -28.23
C PRO A 29 4.49 -3.12 -28.62
N THR A 30 4.69 -2.20 -29.55
CA THR A 30 3.64 -1.33 -30.10
C THR A 30 3.41 -1.62 -31.59
N PRO A 31 2.16 -1.51 -32.10
CA PRO A 31 0.95 -1.04 -31.42
C PRO A 31 0.32 -2.10 -30.50
N ILE A 32 -0.19 -1.65 -29.35
CA ILE A 32 -0.85 -2.52 -28.36
C ILE A 32 -2.31 -2.70 -28.76
N SER A 33 -2.76 -3.95 -28.85
CA SER A 33 -4.17 -4.26 -29.05
C SER A 33 -4.96 -3.95 -27.77
N GLY A 34 -6.11 -3.28 -27.86
CA GLY A 34 -6.91 -2.94 -26.68
C GLY A 34 -7.39 -4.15 -25.86
N CYS A 35 -7.49 -5.33 -26.49
CA CYS A 35 -7.84 -6.60 -25.85
C CYS A 35 -6.63 -7.45 -25.46
N ASP A 36 -5.41 -6.89 -25.47
CA ASP A 36 -4.22 -7.62 -25.03
C ASP A 36 -4.34 -7.94 -23.54
N ALA A 37 -4.60 -9.22 -23.25
CA ALA A 37 -4.83 -9.72 -21.90
C ALA A 37 -3.59 -9.55 -21.01
N GLN A 38 -2.40 -9.71 -21.58
CA GLN A 38 -1.15 -9.60 -20.83
C GLN A 38 -0.86 -8.13 -20.49
N PHE A 39 -1.01 -7.20 -21.44
CA PHE A 39 -0.86 -5.77 -21.16
C PHE A 39 -1.87 -5.28 -20.11
N ASN A 40 -3.15 -5.67 -20.26
CA ASN A 40 -4.20 -5.32 -19.31
C ASN A 40 -3.93 -5.91 -17.91
N HIS A 41 -3.36 -7.12 -17.84
CA HIS A 41 -2.92 -7.72 -16.59
C HIS A 41 -1.82 -6.90 -15.91
N LEU A 42 -0.80 -6.43 -16.65
CA LEU A 42 0.26 -5.58 -16.10
C LEU A 42 -0.28 -4.26 -15.53
N ILE A 43 -1.24 -3.63 -16.22
CA ILE A 43 -1.91 -2.41 -15.73
C ILE A 43 -2.66 -2.69 -14.42
N GLY A 44 -3.40 -3.81 -14.35
CA GLY A 44 -4.09 -4.24 -13.15
C GLY A 44 -3.14 -4.51 -11.99
N LEU A 45 -2.07 -5.28 -12.22
CA LEU A 45 -1.05 -5.56 -11.22
C LEU A 45 -0.39 -4.30 -10.67
N ARG A 46 -0.03 -3.35 -11.55
CA ARG A 46 0.53 -2.07 -11.13
C ARG A 46 -0.41 -1.33 -10.19
N GLY A 47 -1.71 -1.33 -10.48
CA GLY A 47 -2.74 -0.75 -9.62
C GLY A 47 -2.79 -1.43 -8.25
N SER A 48 -2.85 -2.77 -8.23
CA SER A 48 -2.88 -3.53 -6.97
C SER A 48 -1.64 -3.27 -6.09
N VAL A 49 -0.45 -3.22 -6.68
CA VAL A 49 0.80 -2.93 -5.95
C VAL A 49 0.80 -1.49 -5.39
N ALA A 50 0.30 -0.52 -6.16
CA ALA A 50 0.18 0.86 -5.69
C ALA A 50 -0.76 0.97 -4.47
N GLU A 51 -1.91 0.29 -4.50
CA GLU A 51 -2.83 0.27 -3.37
C GLU A 51 -2.25 -0.44 -2.13
N ALA A 52 -1.51 -1.54 -2.33
CA ALA A 52 -0.83 -2.21 -1.23
C ALA A 52 0.20 -1.32 -0.54
N LEU A 53 1.01 -0.59 -1.32
CA LEU A 53 1.97 0.39 -0.78
C LEU A 53 1.25 1.50 0.01
N ARG A 54 0.17 2.06 -0.54
CA ARG A 54 -0.65 3.06 0.15
C ARG A 54 -1.20 2.53 1.48
N ALA A 55 -1.66 1.28 1.51
CA ALA A 55 -2.19 0.66 2.72
C ALA A 55 -1.10 0.48 3.81
N LEU A 56 0.13 0.15 3.41
CA LEU A 56 1.26 0.04 4.34
C LEU A 56 1.72 1.40 4.90
N GLU A 57 1.62 2.46 4.11
CA GLU A 57 2.02 3.82 4.47
C GLU A 57 0.91 4.59 5.22
N ALA A 58 -0.33 4.10 5.16
CA ALA A 58 -1.45 4.75 5.81
C ALA A 58 -1.25 4.84 7.33
N PRO A 59 -1.59 5.98 7.96
CA PRO A 59 -1.55 6.09 9.41
C PRO A 59 -2.47 5.04 10.01
N ARG A 60 -1.93 4.28 10.97
CA ARG A 60 -2.71 3.28 11.69
C ARG A 60 -3.72 3.99 12.55
N PHE A 61 -4.95 3.49 12.55
CA PHE A 61 -5.94 3.96 13.50
C PHE A 61 -5.45 3.71 14.92
N VAL A 62 -5.26 4.77 15.68
CA VAL A 62 -5.04 4.72 17.12
C VAL A 62 -6.34 5.16 17.77
N ALA A 63 -6.97 4.24 18.51
CA ALA A 63 -8.17 4.57 19.26
C ALA A 63 -7.84 5.75 20.20
N THR A 64 -8.63 6.82 20.12
CA THR A 64 -8.49 7.97 21.02
C THR A 64 -8.48 7.47 22.47
N PRO A 65 -7.42 7.77 23.26
CA PRO A 65 -7.37 7.36 24.65
C PRO A 65 -8.63 7.84 25.38
N ARG A 66 -9.36 6.93 26.02
CA ARG A 66 -10.58 7.27 26.78
C ARG A 66 -10.30 7.90 28.14
N THR A 67 -9.08 8.31 28.42
CA THR A 67 -8.75 8.98 29.67
C THR A 67 -9.05 10.46 29.48
N PRO A 68 -10.08 11.01 30.17
CA PRO A 68 -10.23 12.45 30.26
C PRO A 68 -8.93 12.99 30.86
N ALA A 69 -8.46 14.17 30.42
CA ALA A 69 -7.25 14.79 30.95
C ALA A 69 -7.19 14.70 32.49
N PRO A 70 -6.01 14.60 33.13
CA PRO A 70 -5.92 14.63 34.58
C PRO A 70 -6.65 15.88 35.11
N GLY A 71 -7.80 15.67 35.77
CA GLY A 71 -8.68 16.76 36.24
C GLY A 71 -10.05 16.88 35.57
N ALA A 72 -10.33 16.13 34.49
CA ALA A 72 -11.69 16.02 33.96
C ALA A 72 -12.48 15.02 34.83
N GLY A 73 -12.91 15.51 35.99
CA GLY A 73 -13.78 14.80 36.91
C GLY A 73 -15.04 14.34 36.19
N ILE A 74 -15.35 13.06 36.32
CA ILE A 74 -16.64 12.51 35.95
C ILE A 74 -17.65 12.87 37.05
N GLU A 75 -18.11 14.10 37.09
CA GLU A 75 -19.25 14.46 37.95
C GLU A 75 -20.52 13.86 37.35
N SER A 76 -20.85 12.65 37.81
CA SER A 76 -22.19 12.10 37.74
C SER A 76 -22.83 12.29 39.10
N ARG A 77 -23.63 13.36 39.27
CA ARG A 77 -24.70 13.46 40.27
C ARG A 77 -25.58 14.68 40.01
#